data_AF-A0A257SIR8-F1
#
_entry.id   AF-A0A257SIR8-F1
#
_cell.length_a   1.000
_cell.length_b   1.000
_cell.length_c   1.000
_cell.angle_alpha   90.00
_cell.angle_beta   90.00
_cell.angle_gamma   90.00
#
_symmetry.space_group_name_H-M   'P 1'
#
loop_
_entity.id
_entity.type
_entity.pdbx_description
1 polymer ?
#
loop_
_entity_poly.entity_id
_entity_poly.type
_entity_poly.pdbx_seq_one_letter_code
_entity_poly.pdbx_strand_id
1 'polypeptide(L)' 'TPDGIMDIFHVTAQGVVAGANMILVDFHPDPATALVDGPQALRLRELPWFLEDIRLARETYERRRQLAAEQLGQP' A
#
# COMPACT_ATOMS: atom_id res chain seq x y z
N THR A 1 7.88 6.63 -11.65
CA THR A 1 7.56 5.54 -12.60
C THR A 1 6.89 6.11 -13.85
N PRO A 2 6.76 5.33 -14.94
CA PRO A 2 6.05 5.75 -16.15
C PRO A 2 4.55 6.04 -15.95
N ASP A 3 3.92 5.46 -14.92
CA ASP A 3 2.50 5.62 -14.59
C ASP A 3 2.19 6.76 -13.59
N GLY A 4 3.22 7.47 -13.11
CA GLY A 4 3.06 8.55 -12.14
C GLY A 4 2.80 8.10 -10.70
N ILE A 5 2.88 6.80 -10.41
CA ILE A 5 2.69 6.21 -9.08
C ILE A 5 4.04 5.94 -8.43
N MET A 6 4.27 6.39 -7.20
CA MET A 6 5.57 6.18 -6.55
C MET A 6 5.83 4.70 -6.25
N ASP A 7 7.09 4.28 -6.27
CA ASP A 7 7.45 2.86 -6.04
C ASP A 7 6.92 2.32 -4.70
N ILE A 8 6.84 3.18 -3.66
CA ILE A 8 6.27 2.81 -2.36
C ILE A 8 4.77 2.46 -2.43
N PHE A 9 4.01 3.06 -3.34
CA PHE A 9 2.60 2.71 -3.57
C PHE A 9 2.53 1.32 -4.21
N HIS A 10 3.36 1.06 -5.23
CA HIS A 10 3.42 -0.25 -5.88
C HIS A 10 3.73 -1.39 -4.92
N VAL A 11 4.78 -1.26 -4.10
CA VAL A 11 5.16 -2.33 -3.14
C VAL A 11 4.14 -2.47 -2.02
N THR A 12 3.52 -1.38 -1.57
CA THR A 12 2.45 -1.42 -0.58
C THR A 12 1.23 -2.16 -1.12
N ALA A 13 0.78 -1.83 -2.33
CA ALA A 13 -0.34 -2.51 -2.97
C ALA A 13 -0.07 -4.00 -3.17
N GLN A 14 1.15 -4.38 -3.58
CA GLN A 14 1.56 -5.79 -3.68
C GLN A 14 1.43 -6.51 -2.34
N GLY A 15 1.92 -5.92 -1.25
CA GLY A 15 1.84 -6.50 0.10
C GLY A 15 0.39 -6.65 0.57
N VAL A 16 -0.41 -5.59 0.45
CA VAL A 16 -1.83 -5.60 0.88
C VAL A 16 -2.64 -6.62 0.07
N VAL A 17 -2.50 -6.64 -1.26
CA VAL A 17 -3.23 -7.57 -2.14
C VAL A 17 -2.81 -9.02 -1.87
N ALA A 18 -1.55 -9.26 -1.47
CA ALA A 18 -1.08 -10.58 -1.06
C ALA A 18 -1.61 -11.03 0.32
N GLY A 19 -2.18 -10.12 1.11
CA GLY A 19 -2.77 -10.42 2.42
C GLY A 19 -1.96 -9.97 3.62
N ALA A 20 -1.03 -9.02 3.46
CA ALA A 20 -0.36 -8.39 4.59
C ALA A 20 -1.39 -7.75 5.56
N ASN A 21 -1.21 -7.99 6.85
CA ASN A 21 -2.07 -7.45 7.91
C ASN A 21 -1.60 -6.09 8.43
N MET A 22 -0.40 -5.66 8.06
CA MET A 22 0.22 -4.41 8.49
C MET A 22 1.17 -3.90 7.41
N ILE A 23 1.26 -2.57 7.30
CA ILE A 23 2.24 -1.85 6.49
C ILE A 23 2.95 -0.87 7.42
N LEU A 24 4.28 -0.86 7.40
CA LEU A 24 5.11 0.15 8.07
C LEU A 24 5.66 1.10 7.00
N VAL A 25 5.48 2.40 7.21
CA VAL A 25 5.87 3.44 6.25
C VAL A 25 6.36 4.68 7.01
N ASP A 26 7.43 5.28 6.50
CA ASP A 26 8.00 6.50 7.05
C ASP A 26 7.40 7.75 6.40
N PHE A 27 7.25 8.79 7.22
CA PHE A 27 6.82 10.11 6.78
C PHE A 27 7.82 11.18 7.22
N HIS A 28 8.13 12.11 6.33
CA HIS A 28 8.99 13.27 6.63
C HIS A 28 8.44 14.55 5.98
N PRO A 29 8.40 15.70 6.67
CA PRO A 29 7.89 16.96 6.11
C PRO A 29 8.73 17.44 4.91
N ASP A 30 10.04 17.18 4.95
CA ASP A 30 10.98 17.44 3.86
C ASP A 30 11.88 16.21 3.62
N PRO A 31 11.49 15.26 2.77
CA PRO A 31 12.24 14.01 2.59
C PRO A 31 13.70 14.20 2.17
N ALA A 32 14.05 15.34 1.56
CA ALA A 32 15.42 15.64 1.13
C ALA A 32 16.39 15.88 2.30
N THR A 33 15.89 16.22 3.48
CA THR A 33 16.71 16.49 4.68
C THR A 33 16.72 15.33 5.67
N ALA A 34 16.08 14.21 5.35
CA ALA A 34 16.02 13.07 6.25
C ALA A 34 17.41 12.43 6.40
N LEU A 35 17.83 12.16 7.63
CA LEU A 35 19.14 11.57 7.93
C LEU A 35 19.26 10.11 7.46
N VAL A 36 18.13 9.42 7.39
CA VAL A 36 17.97 8.04 6.93
C VAL A 36 16.65 7.98 6.15
N ASP A 37 16.58 7.14 5.12
CA ASP A 37 15.35 6.78 4.39
C ASP A 37 14.58 7.92 3.69
N GLY A 38 15.24 9.06 3.46
CA GLY A 38 14.64 10.21 2.76
C GLY A 38 13.97 9.90 1.42
N PRO A 39 14.63 9.20 0.48
CA PRO A 39 14.01 8.86 -0.82
C PRO A 39 12.77 7.97 -0.72
N GLN A 40 12.58 7.28 0.41
CA GLN A 40 11.50 6.33 0.65
C GLN A 40 10.46 6.85 1.66
N ALA A 41 10.69 8.02 2.26
CA ALA A 41 9.74 8.68 3.14
C ALA A 41 8.69 9.48 2.34
N LEU A 42 7.42 9.28 2.70
CA LEU A 42 6.30 10.07 2.17
C LEU A 42 6.20 11.42 2.85
N ARG A 43 5.59 12.39 2.19
CA ARG A 43 5.17 13.64 2.82
C ARG A 43 3.78 13.48 3.42
N LEU A 44 3.50 14.19 4.51
CA LEU A 44 2.17 14.13 5.15
C LEU A 44 1.00 14.49 4.23
N ARG A 45 1.23 15.36 3.24
CA ARG A 45 0.20 15.70 2.23
C ARG A 45 -0.15 14.54 1.29
N GLU A 46 0.73 13.55 1.17
CA GLU A 46 0.53 12.35 0.34
C GLU A 46 -0.24 11.27 1.09
N LEU A 47 -0.40 11.39 2.43
CA LEU A 47 -1.11 10.40 3.26
C LEU A 47 -2.54 10.13 2.79
N PRO A 48 -3.40 11.12 2.46
CA PRO A 48 -4.75 10.83 1.98
C PRO A 48 -4.77 10.02 0.69
N TRP A 49 -3.88 10.34 -0.25
CA TRP A 49 -3.75 9.61 -1.52
C TRP A 49 -3.26 8.18 -1.27
N PHE A 50 -2.25 8.01 -0.41
CA PHE A 50 -1.70 6.71 -0.03
C PHE A 50 -2.75 5.79 0.62
N LEU A 51 -3.58 6.32 1.52
CA LEU A 51 -4.65 5.56 2.16
C LEU A 51 -5.74 5.12 1.18
N GLU A 52 -6.08 5.97 0.20
CA GLU A 52 -7.07 5.61 -0.82
C GLU A 52 -6.56 4.50 -1.76
N ASP A 53 -5.27 4.55 -2.12
CA ASP A 53 -4.63 3.48 -2.89
C ASP A 53 -4.62 2.14 -2.12
N ILE A 54 -4.28 2.17 -0.82
CA ILE A 54 -4.37 0.99 0.08
C ILE A 54 -5.79 0.44 0.13
N ARG A 55 -6.81 1.31 0.16
CA ARG A 55 -8.22 0.91 0.19
C ARG A 55 -8.60 0.08 -1.04
N LEU A 56 -8.15 0.49 -2.22
CA LEU A 56 -8.38 -0.25 -3.48
C LEU A 56 -7.69 -1.62 -3.45
N ALA A 57 -6.45 -1.66 -2.96
CA ALA A 57 -5.69 -2.89 -2.80
C ALA A 57 -6.38 -3.86 -1.81
N ARG A 58 -6.89 -3.33 -0.68
CA ARG A 58 -7.62 -4.11 0.33
C ARG A 58 -8.94 -4.65 -0.19
N GLU A 59 -9.69 -3.85 -0.93
CA GLU A 59 -10.94 -4.30 -1.56
C GLU A 59 -10.70 -5.47 -2.51
N THR A 60 -9.61 -5.40 -3.28
CA THR A 60 -9.18 -6.50 -4.15
C THR A 60 -8.83 -7.76 -3.36
N TYR A 61 -8.09 -7.61 -2.25
CA TYR A 61 -7.77 -8.74 -1.36
C TYR A 61 -9.03 -9.43 -0.81
N GLU A 62 -10.03 -8.68 -0.34
CA GLU A 62 -11.27 -9.29 0.18
C GLU A 62 -12.04 -10.06 -0.90
N ARG A 63 -12.11 -9.54 -2.13
CA ARG A 63 -12.68 -10.27 -3.27
C ARG A 63 -11.92 -11.58 -3.55
N ARG A 64 -10.58 -11.56 -3.45
CA ARG A 64 -9.75 -12.77 -3.61
C ARG A 64 -10.02 -13.79 -2.51
N ARG A 65 -10.21 -13.34 -1.26
CA ARG A 65 -10.56 -14.21 -0.14
C ARG A 65 -11.93 -14.85 -0.34
N GLN A 66 -12.92 -14.08 -0.77
CA GLN A 66 -14.25 -14.60 -1.06
C GLN A 66 -14.20 -15.68 -2.15
N LEU A 67 -13.51 -15.39 -3.27
CA LEU A 67 -13.31 -16.37 -4.33
C LEU A 67 -12.66 -17.66 -3.79
N ALA A 68 -11.63 -17.54 -2.96
CA ALA A 68 -10.98 -18.71 -2.36
C ALA A 68 -11.92 -19.50 -1.44
N ALA A 69 -12.76 -18.84 -0.64
CA ALA A 69 -13.75 -19.50 0.21
C ALA A 69 -14.76 -20.29 -0.63
N GLU A 70 -15.28 -19.69 -1.70
CA GLU A 70 -16.20 -20.32 -2.65
C GLU A 70 -15.57 -21.58 -3.30
N GLN A 71 -14.31 -21.51 -3.73
CA GLN A 71 -13.62 -22.64 -4.34
C GLN A 71 -13.27 -23.77 -3.36
N LEU A 72 -13.04 -23.43 -2.09
CA LEU A 72 -12.68 -24.39 -1.05
C LEU A 72 -13.91 -24.97 -0.33
N GLY A 73 -15.12 -24.58 -0.70
CA GLY A 73 -16.36 -24.99 -0.02
C GLY A 73 -16.39 -24.54 1.44
N GLN A 74 -15.70 -23.46 1.76
CA GLN A 74 -15.71 -22.85 3.09
C GLN A 74 -16.93 -21.92 3.18
N PRO A 75 -17.63 -21.87 4.32
CA PRO A 75 -18.76 -20.97 4.53
C PRO A 75 -18.37 -19.50 4.40
#